data_AF-A0AAU1MJI1-F1
#
_entry.id   AF-A0AAU1MJI1-F1
#
_cell.length_a   1.000
_cell.length_b   1.000
_cell.length_c   1.000
_cell.angle_alpha   90.00
_cell.angle_beta   90.00
_cell.angle_gamma   90.00
#
_symmetry.space_group_name_H-M   'P 1'
#
loop_
_entity.id
_entity.type
_entity.pdbx_description
1 polymer ?
#
loop_
_entity_poly.entity_id
_entity_poly.type
_entity_poly.pdbx_seq_one_letter_code
_entity_poly.pdbx_strand_id
1 'polypeptide(L)'
;MAATKQLAANFTAVAACVAALSGCATDDHQATGPQKGAPGANEAAPAPAPAPAPGHVMRLIGDGSTAFTGSQPHLPRPERLKSGRKPPQFVVFSWDGAGEGSQKLFSRFRKVARQNNATMTYFLSGVYLLPKDKRDLYRPPQHSPGSSDIGFNDEQGIKDTVDQLRGAWLEGNEIGTHFNGHFCGKGGVGEWSVADWKSEIGQARSFVKSWKTNTGMKNAAPLPFDYDKELIGARTPCLEGQKNFRRGAHDLGFRYDTSGVNDQIWPNKNDGLWDLSMQLVPFPGHKSEQLTMDYNFMVDQSGTTPQGDTDKQQFWGDEMRDSLLQGFDRAYNGNRAPLVIGNHFESWNGGNYMRAVEETVHAVCNKPEVRCVSFRQLADWLDAQDPQILKRLTTLGVGEAPAQGWASFMSTIPAPAPKGVPGAPAVKQ
;
A
#
# COMPACT_ATOMS: atom_id res chain seq x y z
N MET A 1 25.06 36.58 3.92
CA MET A 1 24.27 36.91 2.72
C MET A 1 24.84 36.11 1.55
N ALA A 2 24.21 34.98 1.23
CA ALA A 2 24.60 34.13 0.11
C ALA A 2 23.33 33.79 -0.66
N ALA A 3 23.34 34.14 -1.95
CA ALA A 3 22.19 34.07 -2.83
C ALA A 3 21.92 32.63 -3.28
N THR A 4 20.74 32.13 -2.94
CA THR A 4 20.15 30.90 -3.47
C THR A 4 19.66 31.17 -4.89
N LYS A 5 20.29 30.56 -5.89
CA LYS A 5 19.75 30.52 -7.26
C LYS A 5 18.84 29.30 -7.39
N GLN A 6 17.55 29.57 -7.51
CA GLN A 6 16.55 28.60 -7.98
C GLN A 6 16.72 28.40 -9.48
N LEU A 7 16.86 27.14 -9.91
CA LEU A 7 16.73 26.75 -11.31
C LEU A 7 15.32 26.16 -11.50
N ALA A 8 14.48 26.91 -12.23
CA ALA A 8 13.20 26.44 -12.72
C ALA A 8 13.45 25.60 -13.99
N ALA A 9 13.00 24.34 -13.99
CA ALA A 9 12.94 23.52 -15.20
C ALA A 9 11.50 23.48 -15.70
N ASN A 10 11.27 24.04 -16.89
CA ASN A 10 10.00 23.97 -17.60
C ASN A 10 9.92 22.60 -18.29
N PHE A 11 8.87 21.81 -18.01
CA PHE A 11 8.57 20.57 -18.72
C PHE A 11 7.37 20.76 -19.66
N THR A 12 7.61 20.57 -20.95
CA THR A 12 6.58 20.26 -21.95
C THR A 12 6.73 18.79 -22.31
N ALA A 13 5.77 17.95 -21.89
CA ALA A 13 5.69 16.55 -22.28
C ALA A 13 4.70 16.39 -23.45
N VAL A 14 5.18 15.86 -24.58
CA VAL A 14 4.35 15.41 -25.70
C VAL A 14 4.18 13.90 -25.54
N ALA A 15 2.95 13.45 -25.29
CA ALA A 15 2.59 12.04 -25.22
C ALA A 15 2.31 11.50 -26.64
N ALA A 16 3.07 10.50 -27.08
CA ALA A 16 2.81 9.74 -28.29
C ALA A 16 2.32 8.33 -27.91
N CYS A 17 1.04 8.04 -28.18
CA CYS A 17 0.47 6.69 -28.07
C CYS A 17 0.71 5.90 -29.36
N VAL A 18 1.26 4.70 -29.26
CA VAL A 18 1.29 3.73 -30.37
C VAL A 18 0.36 2.57 -30.01
N ALA A 19 -0.71 2.40 -30.80
CA ALA A 19 -1.61 1.26 -30.74
C ALA A 19 -1.09 0.15 -31.67
N ALA A 20 -0.98 -1.08 -31.17
CA ALA A 20 -0.73 -2.26 -31.99
C ALA A 20 -2.00 -3.11 -32.06
N LEU A 21 -2.54 -3.25 -33.27
CA LEU A 21 -3.64 -4.14 -33.65
C LEU A 21 -3.07 -5.53 -33.95
N SER A 22 -3.71 -6.59 -33.43
CA SER A 22 -3.51 -7.97 -33.88
C SER A 22 -4.86 -8.67 -33.95
N GLY A 23 -5.14 -9.26 -35.12
CA GLY A 23 -6.46 -9.69 -35.57
C GLY A 23 -6.88 -11.10 -35.16
N CYS A 24 -8.16 -11.36 -35.41
CA CYS A 24 -8.88 -12.61 -35.21
C CYS A 24 -8.50 -13.69 -36.24
N ALA A 25 -8.63 -14.95 -35.82
CA ALA A 25 -9.01 -16.04 -36.71
C ALA A 25 -9.94 -17.00 -35.94
N THR A 26 -11.06 -17.32 -36.58
CA THR A 26 -12.11 -18.24 -36.13
C THR A 26 -11.97 -19.60 -36.82
N ASP A 27 -12.91 -20.48 -36.46
CA ASP A 27 -13.37 -21.71 -37.13
C ASP A 27 -12.80 -22.98 -36.49
N ASP A 28 -13.53 -24.07 -36.28
CA ASP A 28 -14.96 -24.47 -36.23
C ASP A 28 -14.84 -26.00 -36.11
N HIS A 29 -15.63 -26.72 -35.31
CA HIS A 29 -16.01 -28.12 -35.61
C HIS A 29 -17.05 -28.67 -34.60
N GLN A 30 -18.30 -28.50 -35.00
CA GLN A 30 -19.32 -29.52 -35.25
C GLN A 30 -19.53 -30.68 -34.25
N ALA A 31 -20.78 -30.74 -33.80
CA ALA A 31 -21.41 -31.76 -32.98
C ALA A 31 -21.78 -33.05 -33.74
N THR A 32 -21.81 -34.18 -33.03
CA THR A 32 -22.72 -35.31 -33.29
C THR A 32 -23.14 -35.97 -31.96
N GLY A 33 -24.43 -36.26 -31.78
CA GLY A 33 -24.97 -37.22 -30.80
C GLY A 33 -25.65 -38.38 -31.53
N PRO A 34 -26.62 -39.11 -30.96
CA PRO A 34 -26.76 -39.65 -29.59
C PRO A 34 -27.02 -41.19 -29.60
N GLN A 35 -26.96 -41.88 -28.46
CA GLN A 35 -27.50 -43.25 -28.33
C GLN A 35 -28.22 -43.48 -26.99
N LYS A 36 -29.40 -44.11 -27.06
CA LYS A 36 -30.36 -44.42 -25.99
C LYS A 36 -30.34 -45.91 -25.62
N GLY A 37 -30.70 -46.20 -24.36
CA GLY A 37 -31.29 -47.46 -23.85
C GLY A 37 -30.51 -48.03 -22.65
N ALA A 38 -31.10 -48.49 -21.53
CA ALA A 38 -32.47 -48.65 -21.04
C ALA A 38 -32.40 -48.91 -19.48
N PRO A 39 -33.45 -49.29 -18.72
CA PRO A 39 -33.91 -48.54 -17.54
C PRO A 39 -33.81 -49.27 -16.17
N GLY A 40 -33.87 -48.50 -15.09
CA GLY A 40 -34.49 -48.90 -13.81
C GLY A 40 -33.58 -49.03 -12.59
N ALA A 41 -33.68 -48.05 -11.67
CA ALA A 41 -33.68 -48.27 -10.21
C ALA A 41 -34.01 -46.95 -9.48
N ASN A 42 -35.19 -46.91 -8.85
CA ASN A 42 -35.65 -46.08 -7.73
C ASN A 42 -35.07 -44.65 -7.56
N GLU A 43 -35.92 -43.65 -7.86
CA GLU A 43 -35.83 -42.30 -7.31
C GLU A 43 -35.90 -42.34 -5.77
N ALA A 44 -34.77 -42.04 -5.13
CA ALA A 44 -34.76 -41.46 -3.79
C ALA A 44 -34.55 -39.95 -3.95
N ALA A 45 -35.46 -39.15 -3.41
CA ALA A 45 -35.40 -37.69 -3.42
C ALA A 45 -34.02 -37.19 -2.94
N PRO A 46 -33.44 -36.16 -3.57
CA PRO A 46 -32.19 -35.58 -3.07
C PRO A 46 -32.45 -34.98 -1.68
N ALA A 47 -31.67 -35.45 -0.71
CA ALA A 47 -31.65 -34.87 0.62
C ALA A 47 -31.38 -33.36 0.51
N PRO A 48 -32.09 -32.50 1.26
CA PRO A 48 -31.83 -31.07 1.24
C PRO A 48 -30.36 -30.83 1.61
N ALA A 49 -29.70 -29.99 0.84
CA ALA A 49 -28.33 -29.55 1.13
C ALA A 49 -28.26 -29.08 2.60
N PRO A 50 -27.22 -29.45 3.35
CA PRO A 50 -27.08 -29.02 4.74
C PRO A 50 -27.12 -27.50 4.80
N ALA A 51 -27.97 -26.96 5.68
CA ALA A 51 -28.10 -25.53 5.89
C ALA A 51 -26.73 -24.89 6.15
N PRO A 52 -26.42 -23.71 5.57
CA PRO A 52 -25.16 -23.04 5.83
C PRO A 52 -25.04 -22.73 7.33
N ALA A 53 -23.86 -23.02 7.88
CA ALA A 53 -23.53 -22.72 9.27
C ALA A 53 -23.82 -21.23 9.60
N PRO A 54 -24.26 -20.91 10.82
CA PRO A 54 -24.53 -19.53 11.21
C PRO A 54 -23.22 -18.73 11.19
N GLY A 55 -23.04 -17.85 10.20
CA GLY A 55 -21.83 -17.04 10.08
C GLY A 55 -21.56 -16.30 8.77
N HIS A 56 -22.31 -16.53 7.68
CA HIS A 56 -22.14 -15.76 6.45
C HIS A 56 -22.82 -14.39 6.55
N VAL A 57 -22.19 -13.45 7.25
CA VAL A 57 -22.61 -12.04 7.23
C VAL A 57 -22.11 -11.41 5.93
N MET A 58 -22.72 -11.75 4.78
CA MET A 58 -22.53 -11.00 3.55
C MET A 58 -23.68 -10.00 3.43
N ARG A 59 -23.39 -8.73 3.71
CA ARG A 59 -24.37 -7.64 3.54
C ARG A 59 -23.88 -6.69 2.46
N LEU A 60 -24.57 -6.68 1.32
CA LEU A 60 -24.30 -5.72 0.24
C LEU A 60 -24.42 -4.28 0.77
N ILE A 61 -23.55 -3.40 0.28
CA ILE A 61 -23.53 -1.98 0.60
C ILE A 61 -23.85 -1.20 -0.68
N GLY A 62 -24.72 -0.20 -0.58
CA GLY A 62 -25.06 0.67 -1.71
C GLY A 62 -25.60 -0.13 -2.91
N ASP A 63 -24.96 0.04 -4.07
CA ASP A 63 -25.33 -0.62 -5.33
C ASP A 63 -24.85 -2.10 -5.42
N GLY A 64 -24.22 -2.62 -4.36
CA GLY A 64 -23.65 -3.95 -4.34
C GLY A 64 -22.27 -4.06 -4.98
N SER A 65 -21.58 -2.94 -5.25
CA SER A 65 -20.16 -2.89 -5.62
C SER A 65 -19.26 -3.35 -4.47
N THR A 66 -19.67 -3.08 -3.24
CA THR A 66 -18.99 -3.48 -2.00
C THR A 66 -19.94 -4.25 -1.09
N ALA A 67 -19.39 -5.01 -0.15
CA ALA A 67 -20.15 -5.74 0.84
C ALA A 67 -19.41 -5.76 2.18
N PHE A 68 -20.16 -5.67 3.27
CA PHE A 68 -19.63 -6.01 4.58
C PHE A 68 -19.56 -7.54 4.69
N THR A 69 -18.36 -8.09 4.92
CA THR A 69 -18.14 -9.53 5.12
C THR A 69 -17.48 -9.87 6.46
N GLY A 70 -17.54 -8.96 7.43
CA GLY A 70 -16.84 -9.09 8.73
C GLY A 70 -15.43 -8.51 8.73
N SER A 71 -14.62 -8.91 9.71
CA SER A 71 -13.22 -8.51 9.80
C SER A 71 -12.40 -9.09 8.65
N GLN A 72 -11.37 -8.35 8.23
CA GLN A 72 -10.43 -8.81 7.22
C GLN A 72 -9.78 -10.15 7.64
N PRO A 73 -9.78 -11.17 6.77
CA PRO A 73 -9.02 -12.40 6.99
C PRO A 73 -7.52 -12.14 7.09
N HIS A 74 -6.81 -12.99 7.82
CA HIS A 74 -5.35 -12.94 7.96
C HIS A 74 -4.78 -11.62 8.52
N LEU A 75 -5.62 -10.77 9.09
CA LEU A 75 -5.18 -9.58 9.81
C LEU A 75 -4.77 -9.96 11.26
N PRO A 76 -3.48 -9.92 11.62
CA PRO A 76 -3.02 -10.28 12.95
C PRO A 76 -3.48 -9.25 13.98
N ARG A 77 -3.75 -9.69 15.22
CA ARG A 77 -3.98 -8.77 16.34
C ARG A 77 -2.65 -8.09 16.70
N PRO A 78 -2.64 -6.75 16.90
CA PRO A 78 -1.41 -6.06 17.27
C PRO A 78 -0.95 -6.48 18.67
N GLU A 79 0.34 -6.77 18.80
CA GLU A 79 0.97 -7.19 20.04
C GLU A 79 1.71 -6.03 20.71
N ARG A 80 1.45 -5.80 21.99
CA ARG A 80 2.24 -4.87 22.80
C ARG A 80 3.66 -5.39 23.01
N LEU A 81 4.64 -4.53 22.79
CA LEU A 81 6.02 -4.81 23.08
C LEU A 81 6.21 -4.94 24.59
N LYS A 82 6.67 -6.11 25.03
CA LYS A 82 6.94 -6.37 26.45
C LYS A 82 8.15 -5.54 26.89
N SER A 83 8.16 -5.09 28.15
CA SER A 83 9.30 -4.39 28.74
C SER A 83 10.60 -5.19 28.55
N GLY A 84 11.68 -4.49 28.22
CA GLY A 84 13.00 -5.08 27.96
C GLY A 84 13.13 -5.85 26.63
N ARG A 85 12.09 -5.91 25.78
CA ARG A 85 12.17 -6.60 24.48
C ARG A 85 12.56 -5.65 23.35
N LYS A 86 13.43 -6.13 22.48
CA LYS A 86 13.78 -5.51 21.20
C LYS A 86 12.56 -5.48 20.27
N PRO A 87 12.27 -4.37 19.58
CA PRO A 87 11.23 -4.34 18.56
C PRO A 87 11.51 -5.30 17.39
N PRO A 88 10.47 -5.89 16.78
CA PRO A 88 10.64 -6.55 15.49
C PRO A 88 11.12 -5.54 14.44
N GLN A 89 11.82 -6.02 13.42
CA GLN A 89 12.10 -5.20 12.25
C GLN A 89 10.90 -5.23 11.32
N PHE A 90 10.25 -4.08 11.14
CA PHE A 90 9.17 -3.94 10.16
C PHE A 90 9.75 -3.61 8.79
N VAL A 91 9.19 -4.23 7.75
CA VAL A 91 9.42 -3.84 6.35
C VAL A 91 8.06 -3.70 5.69
N VAL A 92 7.80 -2.56 5.05
CA VAL A 92 6.50 -2.23 4.47
C VAL A 92 6.68 -2.02 2.97
N PHE A 93 6.08 -2.91 2.18
CA PHE A 93 6.07 -2.78 0.72
C PHE A 93 4.74 -2.21 0.26
N SER A 94 4.81 -1.24 -0.66
CA SER A 94 3.63 -0.57 -1.19
C SER A 94 3.70 -0.32 -2.69
N TRP A 95 2.52 -0.17 -3.29
CA TRP A 95 2.30 -0.02 -4.73
C TRP A 95 1.36 1.16 -4.99
N ASP A 96 1.89 2.19 -5.63
CA ASP A 96 1.16 3.40 -6.00
C ASP A 96 0.45 3.21 -7.35
N GLY A 97 -0.78 3.73 -7.44
CA GLY A 97 -1.62 3.50 -8.61
C GLY A 97 -1.89 2.01 -8.82
N ALA A 98 -2.34 1.31 -7.79
CA ALA A 98 -2.52 -0.14 -7.85
C ALA A 98 -3.71 -0.55 -8.75
N GLY A 99 -3.44 -0.78 -10.03
CA GLY A 99 -4.33 -1.40 -11.01
C GLY A 99 -3.72 -2.66 -11.61
N GLU A 100 -4.55 -3.59 -12.10
CA GLU A 100 -4.04 -4.74 -12.87
C GLU A 100 -4.01 -4.38 -14.36
N GLY A 101 -2.81 -4.29 -14.91
CA GLY A 101 -2.57 -4.09 -16.33
C GLY A 101 -2.15 -5.37 -17.06
N SER A 102 -1.87 -5.27 -18.36
CA SER A 102 -1.43 -6.39 -19.21
C SER A 102 -0.16 -7.09 -18.70
N GLN A 103 0.69 -6.38 -17.94
CA GLN A 103 1.91 -6.89 -17.34
C GLN A 103 1.67 -7.76 -16.10
N LYS A 104 0.44 -7.78 -15.57
CA LYS A 104 0.02 -8.63 -14.44
C LYS A 104 0.87 -8.44 -13.16
N LEU A 105 1.31 -7.20 -12.91
CA LEU A 105 2.20 -6.91 -11.79
C LEU A 105 1.47 -6.97 -10.44
N PHE A 106 0.18 -6.61 -10.38
CA PHE A 106 -0.60 -6.72 -9.14
C PHE A 106 -0.78 -8.20 -8.77
N SER A 107 -1.21 -9.04 -9.71
CA SER A 107 -1.33 -10.49 -9.45
C SER A 107 0.03 -11.14 -9.14
N ARG A 108 1.12 -10.72 -9.78
CA ARG A 108 2.50 -11.16 -9.47
C ARG A 108 2.88 -10.84 -8.04
N PHE A 109 2.77 -9.60 -7.59
CA PHE A 109 3.25 -9.22 -6.26
C PHE A 109 2.35 -9.71 -5.12
N ARG A 110 1.06 -9.95 -5.38
CA ARG A 110 0.23 -10.75 -4.46
C ARG A 110 0.78 -12.17 -4.28
N LYS A 111 1.20 -12.82 -5.37
CA LYS A 111 1.82 -14.16 -5.31
C LYS A 111 3.13 -14.13 -4.53
N VAL A 112 4.00 -13.16 -4.80
CA VAL A 112 5.26 -12.96 -4.07
C VAL A 112 4.99 -12.77 -2.58
N ALA A 113 4.01 -11.93 -2.21
CA ALA A 113 3.64 -11.70 -0.82
C ALA A 113 3.22 -13.00 -0.10
N ARG A 114 2.30 -13.78 -0.70
CA ARG A 114 1.85 -15.07 -0.16
C ARG A 114 3.00 -16.07 0.02
N GLN A 115 3.95 -16.13 -0.91
CA GLN A 115 5.07 -17.05 -0.85
C GLN A 115 6.11 -16.69 0.23
N ASN A 116 6.07 -15.46 0.76
CA ASN A 116 7.07 -14.95 1.69
C ASN A 116 6.47 -14.48 3.03
N ASN A 117 5.26 -14.96 3.38
CA ASN A 117 4.56 -14.57 4.61
C ASN A 117 4.46 -13.04 4.80
N ALA A 118 4.31 -12.31 3.69
CA ALA A 118 4.23 -10.86 3.68
C ALA A 118 2.81 -10.40 3.40
N THR A 119 2.45 -9.26 3.94
CA THR A 119 1.31 -8.47 3.46
C THR A 119 1.84 -7.12 2.93
N MET A 120 1.17 -6.60 1.92
CA MET A 120 1.54 -5.37 1.22
C MET A 120 0.40 -4.36 1.27
N THR A 121 0.70 -3.12 0.87
CA THR A 121 -0.32 -2.07 0.72
C THR A 121 -0.45 -1.68 -0.75
N TYR A 122 -1.66 -1.73 -1.27
CA TYR A 122 -1.98 -1.34 -2.64
C TYR A 122 -2.75 -0.03 -2.60
N PHE A 123 -2.08 1.08 -2.95
CA PHE A 123 -2.70 2.40 -3.01
C PHE A 123 -3.45 2.54 -4.35
N LEU A 124 -4.73 2.22 -4.32
CA LEU A 124 -5.59 2.26 -5.50
C LEU A 124 -5.83 3.71 -5.95
N SER A 125 -5.66 3.96 -7.25
CA SER A 125 -6.23 5.16 -7.88
C SER A 125 -7.69 4.90 -8.25
N GLY A 126 -8.63 5.69 -7.72
CA GLY A 126 -10.08 5.46 -7.85
C GLY A 126 -10.57 5.45 -9.30
N VAL A 127 -9.92 6.24 -10.17
CA VAL A 127 -10.21 6.30 -11.62
C VAL A 127 -9.97 4.98 -12.35
N TYR A 128 -9.22 4.05 -11.77
CA TYR A 128 -9.06 2.69 -12.32
C TYR A 128 -10.29 1.81 -12.15
N LEU A 129 -11.31 2.27 -11.41
CA LEU A 129 -12.64 1.67 -11.31
C LEU A 129 -13.73 2.51 -12.00
N LEU A 130 -13.32 3.50 -12.81
CA LEU A 130 -14.21 4.34 -13.60
C LEU A 130 -13.97 4.08 -15.10
N PRO A 131 -14.97 3.59 -15.84
CA PRO A 131 -14.85 3.41 -17.29
C PRO A 131 -14.54 4.71 -18.01
N LYS A 132 -13.71 4.64 -19.04
CA LYS A 132 -13.31 5.81 -19.85
C LYS A 132 -14.50 6.58 -20.45
N ASP A 133 -15.59 5.90 -20.85
CA ASP A 133 -16.82 6.52 -21.37
C ASP A 133 -17.64 7.24 -20.28
N LYS A 134 -17.35 6.96 -19.00
CA LYS A 134 -17.94 7.61 -17.83
C LYS A 134 -17.01 8.61 -17.14
N ARG A 135 -15.87 8.95 -17.75
CA ARG A 135 -14.86 9.82 -17.14
C ARG A 135 -15.40 11.15 -16.61
N ASP A 136 -16.44 11.72 -17.22
CA ASP A 136 -17.01 13.03 -16.83
C ASP A 136 -17.71 13.01 -15.45
N LEU A 137 -17.90 11.81 -14.87
CA LEU A 137 -18.27 11.63 -13.47
C LEU A 137 -17.15 12.07 -12.52
N TYR A 138 -15.89 12.01 -12.94
CA TYR A 138 -14.77 12.57 -12.22
C TYR A 138 -14.70 14.08 -12.43
N ARG A 139 -14.77 14.82 -11.33
CA ARG A 139 -14.69 16.28 -11.24
C ARG A 139 -13.42 16.63 -10.46
N PRO A 140 -12.24 16.50 -11.09
CA PRO A 140 -10.97 16.80 -10.43
C PRO A 140 -10.94 18.24 -9.93
N PRO A 141 -10.44 18.51 -8.70
CA PRO A 141 -10.19 19.88 -8.26
C PRO A 141 -9.30 20.63 -9.25
N GLN A 142 -9.65 21.88 -9.54
CA GLN A 142 -8.88 22.80 -10.39
C GLN A 142 -8.69 22.34 -11.86
N HIS A 143 -9.39 21.30 -12.32
CA HIS A 143 -9.29 20.77 -13.68
C HIS A 143 -10.67 20.54 -14.30
N SER A 144 -10.70 20.32 -15.61
CA SER A 144 -11.95 20.00 -16.33
C SER A 144 -12.50 18.63 -15.92
N PRO A 145 -13.84 18.44 -15.94
CA PRO A 145 -14.44 17.12 -15.78
C PRO A 145 -13.80 16.08 -16.70
N GLY A 146 -13.52 14.88 -16.16
CA GLY A 146 -12.93 13.77 -16.90
C GLY A 146 -11.43 13.89 -17.19
N SER A 147 -10.72 14.90 -16.69
CA SER A 147 -9.26 14.97 -16.76
C SER A 147 -8.60 13.99 -15.79
N SER A 148 -7.52 13.32 -16.21
CA SER A 148 -6.69 12.42 -15.40
C SER A 148 -5.34 12.22 -16.09
N ASP A 149 -4.22 12.41 -15.38
CA ASP A 149 -2.86 12.23 -15.92
C ASP A 149 -2.46 10.75 -16.01
N ILE A 150 -3.17 9.88 -15.29
CA ILE A 150 -2.99 8.42 -15.31
C ILE A 150 -4.08 7.69 -16.11
N GLY A 151 -4.94 8.45 -16.80
CA GLY A 151 -6.00 7.90 -17.63
C GLY A 151 -7.11 7.18 -16.85
N PHE A 152 -7.80 6.27 -17.54
CA PHE A 152 -8.93 5.48 -17.07
C PHE A 152 -8.84 4.07 -17.67
N ASN A 153 -9.47 3.10 -17.02
CA ASN A 153 -9.52 1.73 -17.53
C ASN A 153 -10.73 1.49 -18.45
N ASP A 154 -10.62 0.44 -19.27
CA ASP A 154 -11.76 -0.20 -19.92
C ASP A 154 -12.43 -1.22 -18.98
N GLU A 155 -13.52 -1.84 -19.43
CA GLU A 155 -14.27 -2.80 -18.61
C GLU A 155 -13.41 -3.99 -18.15
N GLN A 156 -12.54 -4.50 -19.04
CA GLN A 156 -11.66 -5.63 -18.73
C GLN A 156 -10.61 -5.24 -17.68
N GLY A 157 -9.94 -4.10 -17.82
CA GLY A 157 -8.99 -3.59 -16.85
C GLY A 157 -9.63 -3.31 -15.48
N ILE A 158 -10.88 -2.82 -15.46
CA ILE A 158 -11.63 -2.66 -14.21
C ILE A 158 -11.93 -4.02 -13.58
N LYS A 159 -12.41 -4.98 -14.36
CA LYS A 159 -12.71 -6.34 -13.87
C LYS A 159 -11.46 -6.99 -13.28
N ASP A 160 -10.34 -6.95 -14.00
CA ASP A 160 -9.08 -7.54 -13.55
C ASP A 160 -8.55 -6.85 -12.30
N THR A 161 -8.65 -5.52 -12.23
CA THR A 161 -8.29 -4.74 -11.03
C THR A 161 -9.17 -5.13 -9.83
N VAL A 162 -10.49 -5.24 -10.00
CA VAL A 162 -11.42 -5.67 -8.94
C VAL A 162 -11.10 -7.08 -8.45
N ASP A 163 -10.78 -8.00 -9.35
CA ASP A 163 -10.38 -9.37 -9.00
C ASP A 163 -9.10 -9.36 -8.14
N GLN A 164 -8.13 -8.49 -8.47
CA GLN A 164 -6.92 -8.33 -7.66
C GLN A 164 -7.17 -7.66 -6.32
N LEU A 165 -8.00 -6.62 -6.25
CA LEU A 165 -8.38 -5.95 -5.01
C LEU A 165 -9.11 -6.90 -4.04
N ARG A 166 -10.09 -7.65 -4.55
CA ARG A 166 -10.81 -8.66 -3.77
C ARG A 166 -9.85 -9.69 -3.20
N GLY A 167 -8.97 -10.23 -4.04
CA GLY A 167 -8.02 -11.23 -3.62
C GLY A 167 -6.97 -10.69 -2.65
N ALA A 168 -6.46 -9.48 -2.86
CA ALA A 168 -5.53 -8.82 -1.95
C ALA A 168 -6.13 -8.65 -0.55
N TRP A 169 -7.38 -8.17 -0.45
CA TRP A 169 -8.05 -7.99 0.83
C TRP A 169 -8.28 -9.33 1.56
N LEU A 170 -8.70 -10.37 0.84
CA LEU A 170 -8.90 -11.71 1.39
C LEU A 170 -7.60 -12.36 1.87
N GLU A 171 -6.45 -11.90 1.37
CA GLU A 171 -5.11 -12.34 1.74
C GLU A 171 -4.51 -11.54 2.91
N GLY A 172 -5.23 -10.55 3.45
CA GLY A 172 -4.77 -9.70 4.56
C GLY A 172 -3.96 -8.47 4.13
N ASN A 173 -3.89 -8.18 2.83
CA ASN A 173 -3.24 -6.97 2.31
C ASN A 173 -4.14 -5.74 2.48
N GLU A 174 -3.54 -4.57 2.56
CA GLU A 174 -4.27 -3.32 2.67
C GLU A 174 -4.60 -2.71 1.30
N ILE A 175 -5.80 -2.14 1.18
CA ILE A 175 -6.18 -1.28 0.06
C ILE A 175 -6.23 0.18 0.55
N GLY A 176 -5.17 0.93 0.29
CA GLY A 176 -5.13 2.38 0.54
C GLY A 176 -5.62 3.16 -0.68
N THR A 177 -5.40 4.48 -0.70
CA THR A 177 -5.65 5.30 -1.89
C THR A 177 -4.40 6.04 -2.37
N HIS A 178 -4.25 6.08 -3.69
CA HIS A 178 -3.41 7.05 -4.40
C HIS A 178 -4.27 8.12 -5.11
N PHE A 179 -5.46 8.36 -4.55
CA PHE A 179 -6.45 9.33 -4.99
C PHE A 179 -6.95 9.06 -6.42
N ASN A 180 -7.15 10.08 -7.25
CA ASN A 180 -7.75 9.91 -8.57
C ASN A 180 -6.77 10.35 -9.67
N GLY A 181 -6.87 11.60 -10.14
CA GLY A 181 -6.30 12.02 -11.42
C GLY A 181 -4.78 12.24 -11.46
N HIS A 182 -4.09 12.10 -10.33
CA HIS A 182 -2.62 12.15 -10.22
C HIS A 182 -1.97 13.43 -10.82
N PHE A 183 -2.49 14.61 -10.49
CA PHE A 183 -1.95 15.88 -11.01
C PHE A 183 -0.77 16.38 -10.19
N CYS A 184 0.39 16.58 -10.82
CA CYS A 184 1.60 17.04 -10.14
C CYS A 184 2.03 18.43 -10.62
N GLY A 185 2.75 19.17 -9.76
CA GLY A 185 3.26 20.49 -10.08
C GLY A 185 2.17 21.57 -10.08
N LYS A 186 2.31 22.58 -10.93
CA LYS A 186 1.43 23.77 -10.95
C LYS A 186 -0.02 23.37 -11.26
N GLY A 187 -0.96 23.80 -10.43
CA GLY A 187 -2.38 23.39 -10.47
C GLY A 187 -2.65 21.98 -9.92
N GLY A 188 -1.59 21.22 -9.59
CA GLY A 188 -1.66 19.86 -9.08
C GLY A 188 -1.92 19.77 -7.57
N VAL A 189 -1.77 18.56 -7.04
CA VAL A 189 -2.11 18.24 -5.65
C VAL A 189 -1.33 19.06 -4.61
N GLY A 190 -0.17 19.61 -4.99
CA GLY A 190 0.61 20.55 -4.18
C GLY A 190 -0.12 21.86 -3.83
N GLU A 191 -1.04 22.32 -4.70
CA GLU A 191 -1.76 23.60 -4.56
C GLU A 191 -3.19 23.42 -4.01
N TRP A 192 -3.63 22.18 -3.78
CA TRP A 192 -4.98 21.87 -3.35
C TRP A 192 -5.26 22.34 -1.92
N SER A 193 -6.45 22.90 -1.73
CA SER A 193 -6.98 23.27 -0.42
C SER A 193 -7.44 22.04 0.36
N VAL A 194 -7.73 22.20 1.66
CA VAL A 194 -8.35 21.13 2.47
C VAL A 194 -9.70 20.69 1.88
N ALA A 195 -10.47 21.62 1.31
CA ALA A 195 -11.75 21.32 0.67
C ALA A 195 -11.57 20.49 -0.60
N ASP A 196 -10.55 20.80 -1.40
CA ASP A 196 -10.18 20.04 -2.60
C ASP A 196 -9.81 18.60 -2.24
N TRP A 197 -8.98 18.41 -1.21
CA TRP A 197 -8.64 17.06 -0.70
C TRP A 197 -9.87 16.30 -0.20
N LYS A 198 -10.80 16.95 0.52
CA LYS A 198 -12.05 16.31 0.95
C LYS A 198 -12.91 15.89 -0.24
N SER A 199 -12.98 16.71 -1.29
CA SER A 199 -13.66 16.37 -2.55
C SER A 199 -13.01 15.18 -3.24
N GLU A 200 -11.68 15.18 -3.37
CA GLU A 200 -10.92 14.11 -4.02
C GLU A 200 -11.13 12.75 -3.31
N ILE A 201 -11.03 12.73 -1.98
CA ILE A 201 -11.26 11.52 -1.17
C ILE A 201 -12.69 11.02 -1.34
N GLY A 202 -13.67 11.94 -1.35
CA GLY A 202 -15.07 11.61 -1.58
C GLY A 202 -15.28 10.92 -2.93
N GLN A 203 -14.65 11.45 -3.98
CA GLN A 203 -14.70 10.87 -5.32
C GLN A 203 -14.02 9.50 -5.40
N ALA A 204 -12.82 9.36 -4.82
CA ALA A 204 -12.11 8.07 -4.77
C ALA A 204 -12.96 6.98 -4.07
N ARG A 205 -13.58 7.31 -2.94
CA ARG A 205 -14.53 6.42 -2.25
C ARG A 205 -15.74 6.09 -3.13
N SER A 206 -16.28 7.07 -3.84
CA SER A 206 -17.46 6.88 -4.68
C SER A 206 -17.22 5.90 -5.83
N PHE A 207 -16.04 5.94 -6.47
CA PHE A 207 -15.70 5.04 -7.58
C PHE A 207 -15.56 3.60 -7.09
N VAL A 208 -14.91 3.37 -5.95
CA VAL A 208 -14.83 2.03 -5.34
C VAL A 208 -16.20 1.52 -4.89
N LYS A 209 -17.05 2.40 -4.36
CA LYS A 209 -18.38 2.02 -3.85
C LYS A 209 -19.46 1.91 -4.93
N SER A 210 -19.16 2.26 -6.19
CA SER A 210 -20.14 2.29 -7.28
C SER A 210 -19.62 1.70 -8.60
N TRP A 211 -18.51 0.94 -8.56
CA TRP A 211 -17.85 0.44 -9.76
C TRP A 211 -18.78 -0.43 -10.63
N LYS A 212 -19.70 -1.21 -10.03
CA LYS A 212 -20.67 -2.00 -10.79
C LYS A 212 -21.69 -1.13 -11.50
N THR A 213 -22.19 -0.08 -10.85
CA THR A 213 -23.07 0.90 -11.52
C THR A 213 -22.36 1.59 -12.67
N ASN A 214 -21.10 1.99 -12.45
CA ASN A 214 -20.32 2.70 -13.45
C ASN A 214 -20.02 1.83 -14.68
N THR A 215 -19.74 0.54 -14.46
CA THR A 215 -19.36 -0.43 -15.51
C THR A 215 -20.54 -1.16 -16.15
N GLY A 216 -21.67 -1.27 -15.45
CA GLY A 216 -22.77 -2.15 -15.85
C GLY A 216 -22.56 -3.63 -15.49
N MET A 217 -21.47 -4.00 -14.81
CA MET A 217 -21.15 -5.38 -14.39
C MET A 217 -22.01 -5.86 -13.19
N LYS A 218 -23.33 -5.89 -13.36
CA LYS A 218 -24.30 -6.16 -12.28
C LYS A 218 -24.12 -7.51 -11.59
N ASN A 219 -23.67 -8.53 -12.34
CA ASN A 219 -23.57 -9.92 -11.86
C ASN A 219 -22.20 -10.26 -11.25
N ALA A 220 -21.23 -9.35 -11.27
CA ALA A 220 -19.91 -9.61 -10.70
C ALA A 220 -19.97 -9.73 -9.17
N ALA A 221 -18.97 -10.36 -8.55
CA ALA A 221 -18.90 -10.41 -7.08
C ALA A 221 -18.58 -9.01 -6.51
N PRO A 222 -19.15 -8.59 -5.37
CA PRO A 222 -18.75 -7.34 -4.72
C PRO A 222 -17.30 -7.41 -4.22
N LEU A 223 -16.68 -6.25 -4.01
CA LEU A 223 -15.51 -6.15 -3.14
C LEU A 223 -15.93 -6.52 -1.70
N PRO A 224 -15.21 -7.40 -1.00
CA PRO A 224 -15.64 -7.96 0.29
C PRO A 224 -15.40 -7.02 1.47
N PHE A 225 -15.40 -5.70 1.25
CA PHE A 225 -15.12 -4.73 2.28
C PHE A 225 -15.91 -3.44 2.14
N ASP A 226 -16.13 -2.76 3.26
CA ASP A 226 -16.64 -1.39 3.30
C ASP A 226 -15.49 -0.40 3.18
N TYR A 227 -15.34 0.26 2.04
CA TYR A 227 -14.24 1.17 1.80
C TYR A 227 -14.31 2.46 2.64
N ASP A 228 -15.47 2.82 3.21
CA ASP A 228 -15.54 3.92 4.19
C ASP A 228 -14.88 3.54 5.54
N LYS A 229 -14.67 2.24 5.78
CA LYS A 229 -13.99 1.71 6.98
C LYS A 229 -12.58 1.24 6.71
N GLU A 230 -12.35 0.63 5.55
CA GLU A 230 -11.04 0.10 5.19
C GLU A 230 -10.07 1.18 4.69
N LEU A 231 -10.56 2.28 4.11
CA LEU A 231 -9.69 3.37 3.67
C LEU A 231 -9.19 4.19 4.87
N ILE A 232 -8.04 3.79 5.41
CA ILE A 232 -7.40 4.41 6.57
C ILE A 232 -6.06 5.10 6.26
N GLY A 233 -5.63 5.09 5.00
CA GLY A 233 -4.28 5.49 4.62
C GLY A 233 -4.13 5.90 3.18
N ALA A 234 -3.16 6.78 2.91
CA ALA A 234 -2.89 7.29 1.56
C ALA A 234 -1.41 7.62 1.34
N ARG A 235 -1.06 7.69 0.05
CA ARG A 235 0.08 8.44 -0.45
C ARG A 235 -0.42 9.47 -1.47
N THR A 236 -0.03 10.73 -1.34
CA THR A 236 -0.40 11.78 -2.31
C THR A 236 0.41 11.63 -3.59
N PRO A 237 -0.18 11.96 -4.75
CA PRO A 237 0.53 11.99 -6.03
C PRO A 237 1.80 12.84 -5.95
N CYS A 238 2.90 12.32 -6.51
CA CYS A 238 4.21 12.97 -6.51
C CYS A 238 4.74 13.41 -5.13
N LEU A 239 4.20 12.88 -4.03
CA LEU A 239 4.53 13.29 -2.65
C LEU A 239 4.24 14.77 -2.37
N GLU A 240 3.30 15.37 -3.11
CA GLU A 240 2.93 16.78 -2.99
C GLU A 240 1.65 16.98 -2.17
N GLY A 241 1.43 18.19 -1.61
CA GLY A 241 0.15 18.56 -0.98
C GLY A 241 -0.10 17.99 0.42
N GLN A 242 0.85 17.22 0.95
CA GLN A 242 0.81 16.52 2.24
C GLN A 242 0.24 17.35 3.40
N LYS A 243 0.65 18.61 3.53
CA LYS A 243 0.23 19.50 4.63
C LYS A 243 -1.28 19.74 4.66
N ASN A 244 -1.89 20.05 3.52
CA ASN A 244 -3.33 20.29 3.46
C ASN A 244 -4.12 18.99 3.48
N PHE A 245 -3.58 17.93 2.89
CA PHE A 245 -4.14 16.58 3.01
C PHE A 245 -4.29 16.18 4.48
N ARG A 246 -3.21 16.19 5.27
CA ARG A 246 -3.25 15.76 6.68
C ARG A 246 -4.26 16.54 7.52
N ARG A 247 -4.34 17.87 7.33
CA ARG A 247 -5.32 18.73 8.01
C ARG A 247 -6.78 18.33 7.76
N GLY A 248 -7.08 17.75 6.59
CA GLY A 248 -8.41 17.25 6.26
C GLY A 248 -8.62 15.76 6.56
N ALA A 249 -7.55 14.97 6.56
CA ALA A 249 -7.60 13.51 6.55
C ALA A 249 -8.00 12.91 7.91
N HIS A 250 -7.56 13.50 9.02
CA HIS A 250 -7.88 13.01 10.37
C HIS A 250 -9.39 12.87 10.58
N ASP A 251 -10.14 13.92 10.25
CA ASP A 251 -11.60 13.96 10.39
C ASP A 251 -12.32 12.98 9.46
N LEU A 252 -11.64 12.47 8.43
CA LEU A 252 -12.15 11.51 7.47
C LEU A 252 -11.80 10.06 7.83
N GLY A 253 -11.17 9.82 8.98
CA GLY A 253 -10.84 8.47 9.48
C GLY A 253 -9.49 7.93 9.01
N PHE A 254 -8.64 8.76 8.39
CA PHE A 254 -7.27 8.36 8.07
C PHE A 254 -6.44 8.25 9.35
N ARG A 255 -5.60 7.22 9.40
CA ARG A 255 -4.73 6.89 10.53
C ARG A 255 -3.26 7.16 10.23
N TYR A 256 -2.88 7.17 8.96
CA TYR A 256 -1.51 7.44 8.54
C TYR A 256 -1.45 8.14 7.20
N ASP A 257 -0.31 8.78 6.97
CA ASP A 257 0.10 9.42 5.73
C ASP A 257 1.53 8.94 5.40
N THR A 258 1.77 8.51 4.16
CA THR A 258 3.10 8.06 3.68
C THR A 258 3.63 8.97 2.56
N SER A 259 3.18 10.23 2.51
CA SER A 259 3.47 11.13 1.38
C SER A 259 4.66 12.07 1.60
N GLY A 260 5.44 11.87 2.65
CA GLY A 260 6.66 12.63 2.91
C GLY A 260 7.92 11.83 2.63
N VAL A 261 9.05 12.47 2.91
CA VAL A 261 10.40 11.91 2.89
C VAL A 261 11.03 12.18 4.25
N ASN A 262 11.53 11.14 4.90
CA ASN A 262 12.16 11.23 6.22
C ASN A 262 13.48 10.44 6.27
N ASP A 263 14.23 10.63 7.35
CA ASP A 263 15.32 9.73 7.72
C ASP A 263 14.77 8.38 8.20
N GLN A 264 15.58 7.31 8.16
CA GLN A 264 15.19 5.99 8.67
C GLN A 264 15.20 5.94 10.22
N ILE A 265 14.21 6.59 10.81
CA ILE A 265 13.97 6.69 12.26
C ILE A 265 12.53 6.22 12.59
N TRP A 266 12.25 6.03 13.87
CA TRP A 266 10.90 5.64 14.30
C TRP A 266 9.88 6.76 14.02
N PRO A 267 8.66 6.41 13.55
CA PRO A 267 7.65 7.39 13.17
C PRO A 267 7.03 8.08 14.38
N ASN A 268 6.49 9.28 14.13
CA ASN A 268 5.72 10.08 15.08
C ASN A 268 4.32 10.41 14.51
N LYS A 269 3.43 10.95 15.34
CA LYS A 269 2.15 11.49 14.86
C LYS A 269 2.25 12.96 14.51
N ASN A 270 1.76 13.32 13.33
CA ASN A 270 1.60 14.68 12.82
C ASN A 270 0.14 14.91 12.47
N ASP A 271 -0.48 15.97 13.02
CA ASP A 271 -1.90 16.29 12.79
C ASP A 271 -2.85 15.10 13.11
N GLY A 272 -2.50 14.26 14.10
CA GLY A 272 -3.27 13.08 14.49
C GLY A 272 -3.05 11.82 13.64
N LEU A 273 -2.28 11.90 12.55
CA LEU A 273 -1.93 10.79 11.69
C LEU A 273 -0.51 10.30 11.99
N TRP A 274 -0.26 9.00 11.89
CA TRP A 274 1.11 8.50 11.81
C TRP A 274 1.79 9.00 10.54
N ASP A 275 2.95 9.62 10.69
CA ASP A 275 3.84 9.92 9.58
C ASP A 275 4.67 8.68 9.27
N LEU A 276 4.24 7.93 8.24
CA LEU A 276 4.88 6.71 7.77
C LEU A 276 5.58 6.96 6.43
N SER A 277 6.20 8.13 6.30
CA SER A 277 6.96 8.55 5.12
C SER A 277 8.03 7.54 4.70
N MET A 278 8.29 7.52 3.40
CA MET A 278 9.42 6.78 2.85
C MET A 278 10.75 7.38 3.30
N GLN A 279 11.77 6.54 3.27
CA GLN A 279 13.04 6.86 3.91
C GLN A 279 14.18 6.82 2.91
N LEU A 280 15.22 7.57 3.21
CA LEU A 280 16.49 7.51 2.49
C LEU A 280 17.29 6.27 2.92
N VAL A 281 17.91 5.58 1.96
CA VAL A 281 18.79 4.43 2.16
C VAL A 281 20.14 4.64 1.47
N PRO A 282 21.21 3.95 1.91
CA PRO A 282 22.50 4.01 1.24
C PRO A 282 22.37 3.72 -0.25
N PHE A 283 23.06 4.49 -1.09
CA PHE A 283 23.08 4.32 -2.54
C PHE A 283 24.51 3.97 -2.99
N PRO A 284 24.84 2.67 -3.16
CA PRO A 284 26.22 2.23 -3.35
C PRO A 284 26.85 2.85 -4.58
N GLY A 285 28.07 3.41 -4.44
CA GLY A 285 28.73 4.12 -5.54
C GLY A 285 28.35 5.61 -5.66
N HIS A 286 27.39 6.07 -4.86
CA HIS A 286 26.95 7.47 -4.84
C HIS A 286 27.30 8.16 -3.52
N LYS A 287 27.33 9.51 -3.53
CA LYS A 287 27.64 10.33 -2.34
C LYS A 287 26.40 10.65 -1.49
N SER A 288 25.22 10.49 -2.07
CA SER A 288 23.93 10.81 -1.46
C SER A 288 23.15 9.53 -1.22
N GLU A 289 22.28 9.54 -0.23
CA GLU A 289 21.29 8.47 -0.04
C GLU A 289 20.15 8.60 -1.06
N GLN A 290 19.45 7.50 -1.29
CA GLN A 290 18.37 7.41 -2.26
C GLN A 290 17.03 7.13 -1.57
N LEU A 291 15.96 7.76 -2.04
CA LEU A 291 14.62 7.46 -1.58
C LEU A 291 14.22 6.04 -1.99
N THR A 292 13.59 5.32 -1.08
CA THR A 292 13.11 3.93 -1.22
C THR A 292 11.91 3.77 -2.18
N MET A 293 12.02 4.37 -3.37
CA MET A 293 11.02 4.40 -4.43
C MET A 293 11.67 4.07 -5.77
N ASP A 294 11.13 3.10 -6.50
CA ASP A 294 11.62 2.69 -7.84
C ASP A 294 11.77 3.86 -8.83
N TYR A 295 10.83 4.81 -8.82
CA TYR A 295 10.89 6.02 -9.64
C TYR A 295 12.16 6.84 -9.36
N ASN A 296 12.55 6.99 -8.09
CA ASN A 296 13.72 7.77 -7.71
C ASN A 296 15.02 7.09 -8.19
N PHE A 297 15.12 5.76 -8.07
CA PHE A 297 16.23 5.01 -8.67
C PHE A 297 16.28 5.18 -10.19
N MET A 298 15.13 5.05 -10.86
CA MET A 298 15.01 5.24 -12.31
C MET A 298 15.50 6.62 -12.75
N VAL A 299 15.06 7.68 -12.06
CA VAL A 299 15.44 9.05 -12.38
C VAL A 299 16.93 9.31 -12.17
N ASP A 300 17.52 8.86 -11.07
CA ASP A 300 18.97 9.02 -10.82
C ASP A 300 19.82 8.25 -11.83
N GLN A 301 19.38 7.06 -12.23
CA GLN A 301 20.16 6.15 -13.07
C GLN A 301 20.01 6.43 -14.57
N SER A 302 18.79 6.75 -15.02
CA SER A 302 18.43 6.88 -16.44
C SER A 302 17.79 8.23 -16.82
N GLY A 303 17.70 9.16 -15.87
CA GLY A 303 17.01 10.44 -16.08
C GLY A 303 15.51 10.23 -16.26
N THR A 304 14.86 11.09 -17.05
CA THR A 304 13.43 10.94 -17.38
C THR A 304 13.18 9.96 -18.53
N THR A 305 14.14 9.07 -18.86
CA THR A 305 14.04 8.11 -19.97
C THR A 305 13.61 6.75 -19.42
N PRO A 306 12.34 6.33 -19.58
CA PRO A 306 11.80 5.17 -18.84
C PRO A 306 12.49 3.83 -19.13
N GLN A 307 13.24 3.70 -20.22
CA GLN A 307 13.93 2.46 -20.60
C GLN A 307 15.46 2.58 -20.64
N GLY A 308 16.01 3.78 -20.42
CA GLY A 308 17.45 4.04 -20.32
C GLY A 308 18.34 3.28 -21.31
N ASP A 309 19.55 2.97 -20.86
CA ASP A 309 20.55 2.18 -21.59
C ASP A 309 20.37 0.70 -21.23
N THR A 310 20.08 -0.15 -22.21
CA THR A 310 19.79 -1.58 -22.00
C THR A 310 20.95 -2.33 -21.35
N ASP A 311 22.19 -1.95 -21.65
CA ASP A 311 23.38 -2.62 -21.12
C ASP A 311 23.58 -2.34 -19.63
N LYS A 312 22.92 -1.31 -19.10
CA LYS A 312 22.99 -0.92 -17.67
C LYS A 312 21.82 -1.40 -16.85
N GLN A 313 20.73 -1.86 -17.46
CA GLN A 313 19.49 -2.22 -16.74
C GLN A 313 19.73 -3.29 -15.68
N GLN A 314 20.57 -4.30 -15.94
CA GLN A 314 20.88 -5.29 -14.91
C GLN A 314 21.56 -4.66 -13.71
N PHE A 315 22.64 -3.90 -13.95
CA PHE A 315 23.40 -3.18 -12.93
C PHE A 315 22.50 -2.24 -12.10
N TRP A 316 21.63 -1.47 -12.75
CA TRP A 316 20.72 -0.55 -12.06
C TRP A 316 19.70 -1.25 -11.15
N GLY A 317 19.21 -2.42 -11.55
CA GLY A 317 18.33 -3.22 -10.70
C GLY A 317 19.08 -3.81 -9.51
N ASP A 318 20.32 -4.24 -9.72
CA ASP A 318 21.18 -4.76 -8.66
C ASP A 318 21.54 -3.66 -7.65
N GLU A 319 21.82 -2.47 -8.12
CA GLU A 319 22.10 -1.29 -7.29
C GLU A 319 20.89 -0.87 -6.45
N MET A 320 19.66 -0.90 -7.02
CA MET A 320 18.44 -0.68 -6.23
C MET A 320 18.28 -1.76 -5.16
N ARG A 321 18.38 -3.04 -5.51
CA ARG A 321 18.29 -4.14 -4.53
C ARG A 321 19.30 -3.94 -3.41
N ASP A 322 20.56 -3.71 -3.74
CA ASP A 322 21.63 -3.60 -2.75
C ASP A 322 21.44 -2.37 -1.86
N SER A 323 20.89 -1.27 -2.39
CA SER A 323 20.48 -0.10 -1.61
C SER A 323 19.39 -0.44 -0.59
N LEU A 324 18.35 -1.17 -1.01
CA LEU A 324 17.27 -1.61 -0.12
C LEU A 324 17.77 -2.58 0.95
N LEU A 325 18.66 -3.52 0.60
CA LEU A 325 19.27 -4.45 1.54
C LEU A 325 20.18 -3.74 2.55
N GLN A 326 20.95 -2.74 2.13
CA GLN A 326 21.76 -1.93 3.06
C GLN A 326 20.88 -1.08 3.98
N GLY A 327 19.78 -0.53 3.48
CA GLY A 327 18.76 0.13 4.29
C GLY A 327 18.14 -0.82 5.32
N PHE A 328 17.85 -2.06 4.92
CA PHE A 328 17.37 -3.09 5.83
C PHE A 328 18.40 -3.42 6.91
N ASP A 329 19.64 -3.71 6.53
CA ASP A 329 20.70 -4.11 7.46
C ASP A 329 21.03 -3.00 8.47
N ARG A 330 20.99 -1.73 8.03
CA ARG A 330 21.18 -0.56 8.89
C ARG A 330 20.13 -0.49 10.00
N ALA A 331 18.84 -0.65 9.67
CA ALA A 331 17.78 -0.66 10.67
C ALA A 331 17.78 -1.95 11.51
N TYR A 332 17.95 -3.11 10.87
CA TYR A 332 17.87 -4.42 11.49
C TYR A 332 18.94 -4.63 12.56
N ASN A 333 20.15 -4.12 12.32
CA ASN A 333 21.27 -4.18 13.27
C ASN A 333 21.37 -2.94 14.17
N GLY A 334 20.63 -1.88 13.85
CA GLY A 334 20.65 -0.60 14.54
C GLY A 334 19.36 -0.31 15.31
N ASN A 335 18.68 0.76 14.91
CA ASN A 335 17.56 1.37 15.63
C ASN A 335 16.21 0.63 15.49
N ARG A 336 16.12 -0.40 14.64
CA ARG A 336 14.88 -1.16 14.35
C ARG A 336 13.72 -0.31 13.80
N ALA A 337 14.00 0.89 13.27
CA ALA A 337 12.99 1.69 12.59
C ALA A 337 12.35 0.90 11.43
N PRO A 338 11.05 1.04 11.17
CA PRO A 338 10.42 0.40 10.01
C PRO A 338 11.10 0.83 8.72
N LEU A 339 11.37 -0.10 7.79
CA LEU A 339 11.80 0.23 6.43
C LEU A 339 10.58 0.30 5.53
N VAL A 340 10.26 1.49 5.02
CA VAL A 340 9.12 1.72 4.11
C VAL A 340 9.63 1.79 2.68
N ILE A 341 9.04 1.00 1.78
CA ILE A 341 9.43 0.91 0.36
C ILE A 341 8.18 1.15 -0.50
N GLY A 342 8.23 2.16 -1.35
CA GLY A 342 7.20 2.46 -2.34
C GLY A 342 7.62 2.02 -3.72
N ASN A 343 6.64 1.65 -4.56
CA ASN A 343 6.89 1.18 -5.92
C ASN A 343 5.68 1.50 -6.81
N HIS A 344 5.85 1.37 -8.11
CA HIS A 344 4.81 1.48 -9.12
C HIS A 344 4.67 0.14 -9.86
N PHE A 345 3.48 -0.15 -10.39
CA PHE A 345 3.32 -1.27 -11.33
C PHE A 345 3.79 -0.88 -12.72
N GLU A 346 5.10 -0.67 -12.85
CA GLU A 346 5.76 -0.20 -14.05
C GLU A 346 6.94 -1.10 -14.44
N SER A 347 7.24 -1.15 -15.74
CA SER A 347 8.36 -1.90 -16.29
C SER A 347 9.52 -0.99 -16.71
N TRP A 348 9.80 0.04 -15.92
CA TRP A 348 10.94 0.91 -16.19
C TRP A 348 12.23 0.11 -16.25
N ASN A 349 13.14 0.54 -17.13
CA ASN A 349 14.46 -0.08 -17.36
C ASN A 349 14.39 -1.61 -17.49
N GLY A 350 13.47 -2.08 -18.35
CA GLY A 350 13.29 -3.51 -18.62
C GLY A 350 12.63 -4.29 -17.49
N GLY A 351 12.00 -3.62 -16.51
CA GLY A 351 11.40 -4.24 -15.34
C GLY A 351 12.42 -4.72 -14.30
N ASN A 352 13.66 -4.22 -14.38
CA ASN A 352 14.73 -4.54 -13.43
C ASN A 352 14.38 -4.16 -11.98
N TYR A 353 13.59 -3.10 -11.77
CA TYR A 353 13.16 -2.68 -10.42
C TYR A 353 12.14 -3.64 -9.83
N MET A 354 11.24 -4.20 -10.63
CA MET A 354 10.34 -5.27 -10.16
C MET A 354 11.12 -6.49 -9.70
N ARG A 355 12.18 -6.87 -10.45
CA ARG A 355 13.12 -7.92 -10.02
C ARG A 355 13.80 -7.55 -8.70
N ALA A 356 14.33 -6.34 -8.59
CA ALA A 356 15.03 -5.86 -7.38
C ALA A 356 14.15 -5.93 -6.13
N VAL A 357 12.87 -5.52 -6.24
CA VAL A 357 11.90 -5.57 -5.15
C VAL A 357 11.56 -7.01 -4.77
N GLU A 358 11.33 -7.89 -5.74
CA GLU A 358 11.06 -9.31 -5.50
C GLU A 358 12.24 -10.00 -4.81
N GLU A 359 13.47 -9.76 -5.28
CA GLU A 359 14.70 -10.26 -4.64
C GLU A 359 14.85 -9.74 -3.20
N THR A 360 14.51 -8.47 -2.97
CA THR A 360 14.51 -7.87 -1.62
C THR A 360 13.49 -8.56 -0.71
N VAL A 361 12.26 -8.80 -1.17
CA VAL A 361 11.23 -9.52 -0.40
C VAL A 361 11.73 -10.91 0.00
N HIS A 362 12.29 -11.67 -0.94
CA HIS A 362 12.84 -13.00 -0.67
C HIS A 362 13.97 -12.97 0.36
N ALA A 363 14.84 -11.96 0.29
CA ALA A 363 15.98 -11.84 1.17
C ALA A 363 15.58 -11.48 2.62
N VAL A 364 14.57 -10.64 2.82
CA VAL A 364 14.29 -10.03 4.14
C VAL A 364 13.09 -10.63 4.87
N CYS A 365 12.01 -11.00 4.18
CA CYS A 365 10.72 -11.25 4.84
C CYS A 365 10.67 -12.52 5.69
N ASN A 366 11.53 -13.50 5.41
CA ASN A 366 11.63 -14.74 6.19
C ASN A 366 12.80 -14.72 7.20
N LYS A 367 13.48 -13.59 7.37
CA LYS A 367 14.55 -13.47 8.38
C LYS A 367 13.96 -13.48 9.80
N PRO A 368 14.73 -13.97 10.80
CA PRO A 368 14.31 -13.91 12.20
C PRO A 368 13.92 -12.49 12.64
N GLU A 369 12.89 -12.37 13.47
CA GLU A 369 12.44 -11.09 14.03
C GLU A 369 11.98 -10.03 13.00
N VAL A 370 11.82 -10.40 11.73
CA VAL A 370 11.27 -9.53 10.68
C VAL A 370 9.76 -9.72 10.56
N ARG A 371 9.05 -8.62 10.28
CA ARG A 371 7.63 -8.60 9.94
C ARG A 371 7.44 -7.79 8.66
N CYS A 372 7.20 -8.47 7.55
CA CYS A 372 6.79 -7.81 6.30
C CYS A 372 5.28 -7.59 6.30
N VAL A 373 4.86 -6.33 6.48
CA VAL A 373 3.49 -5.98 6.85
C VAL A 373 2.94 -4.85 5.98
N SER A 374 1.62 -4.76 5.88
CA SER A 374 0.94 -3.57 5.35
C SER A 374 1.07 -2.37 6.29
N PHE A 375 0.79 -1.17 5.79
CA PHE A 375 0.80 0.03 6.63
C PHE A 375 -0.26 -0.04 7.73
N ARG A 376 -1.43 -0.62 7.47
CA ARG A 376 -2.49 -0.90 8.45
C ARG A 376 -1.94 -1.69 9.63
N GLN A 377 -1.23 -2.78 9.34
CA GLN A 377 -0.66 -3.64 10.37
C GLN A 377 0.45 -2.92 11.15
N LEU A 378 1.26 -2.09 10.49
CA LEU A 378 2.23 -1.23 11.18
C LEU A 378 1.53 -0.20 12.08
N ALA A 379 0.50 0.49 11.58
CA ALA A 379 -0.28 1.46 12.34
C ALA A 379 -1.03 0.81 13.51
N ASP A 380 -1.60 -0.39 13.31
CA ASP A 380 -2.22 -1.21 14.37
C ASP A 380 -1.21 -1.56 15.45
N TRP A 381 0.02 -1.95 15.07
CA TRP A 381 1.09 -2.21 16.02
C TRP A 381 1.49 -0.95 16.78
N LEU A 382 1.69 0.18 16.10
CA LEU A 382 2.07 1.46 16.71
C LEU A 382 1.00 1.94 17.70
N ASP A 383 -0.28 1.92 17.31
CA ASP A 383 -1.39 2.34 18.17
C ASP A 383 -1.54 1.46 19.42
N ALA A 384 -1.08 0.22 19.39
CA ALA A 384 -1.14 -0.67 20.55
C ALA A 384 -0.07 -0.37 21.61
N GLN A 385 1.03 0.30 21.25
CA GLN A 385 2.19 0.48 22.14
C GLN A 385 1.96 1.51 23.25
N ASP A 386 2.76 1.41 24.31
CA ASP A 386 2.88 2.46 25.31
C ASP A 386 3.51 3.71 24.67
N PRO A 387 2.89 4.90 24.76
CA PRO A 387 3.47 6.14 24.23
C PRO A 387 4.89 6.44 24.72
N GLN A 388 5.25 6.03 25.94
CA GLN A 388 6.62 6.20 26.47
C GLN A 388 7.62 5.28 25.77
N ILE A 389 7.20 4.08 25.36
CA ILE A 389 8.05 3.20 24.55
C ILE A 389 8.30 3.84 23.18
N LEU A 390 7.25 4.32 22.51
CA LEU A 390 7.39 4.97 21.20
C LEU A 390 8.26 6.21 21.29
N LYS A 391 8.04 7.07 22.30
CA LYS A 391 8.88 8.25 22.55
C LYS A 391 10.35 7.89 22.72
N ARG A 392 10.66 6.80 23.43
CA ARG A 392 12.05 6.30 23.53
C ARG A 392 12.58 5.84 22.19
N LEU A 393 11.83 5.02 21.45
CA LEU A 393 12.27 4.54 20.13
C LEU A 393 12.60 5.71 19.18
N THR A 394 11.84 6.80 19.24
CA THR A 394 12.08 8.01 18.43
C THR A 394 13.33 8.80 18.83
N THR A 395 14.01 8.48 19.93
CA THR A 395 15.29 9.13 20.28
C THR A 395 16.50 8.48 19.61
N LEU A 396 16.34 7.30 19.00
CA LEU A 396 17.43 6.63 18.28
C LEU A 396 17.58 7.25 16.89
N GLY A 397 18.79 7.71 16.57
CA GLY A 397 19.15 8.19 15.25
C GLY A 397 19.21 7.08 14.20
N VAL A 398 19.52 7.47 12.96
CA VAL A 398 19.63 6.54 11.82
C VAL A 398 20.70 5.48 12.10
N GLY A 399 20.29 4.20 12.09
CA GLY A 399 21.19 3.07 12.34
C GLY A 399 21.73 2.98 13.78
N GLU A 400 21.28 3.83 14.70
CA GLU A 400 21.77 3.85 16.07
C GLU A 400 21.24 2.65 16.87
N ALA A 401 22.15 1.74 17.25
CA ALA A 401 21.83 0.71 18.24
C ALA A 401 21.89 1.30 19.66
N PRO A 402 20.99 0.92 20.58
CA PRO A 402 21.07 1.38 21.96
C PRO A 402 22.40 0.98 22.62
N ALA A 403 23.16 1.95 23.14
CA ALA A 403 24.53 1.75 23.64
C ALA A 403 24.63 0.68 24.76
N GLN A 404 23.61 0.56 25.61
CA GLN A 404 23.53 -0.43 26.69
C GLN A 404 22.73 -1.69 26.32
N GLY A 405 22.42 -1.86 25.03
CA GLY A 405 21.58 -2.93 24.51
C GLY A 405 20.08 -2.71 24.71
N TRP A 406 19.30 -3.45 23.94
CA TRP A 406 17.83 -3.34 23.90
C TRP A 406 17.16 -3.61 25.23
N ALA A 407 17.68 -4.56 26.02
CA ALA A 407 17.10 -4.89 27.32
C ALA A 407 17.13 -3.70 28.27
N SER A 408 18.28 -3.01 28.39
CA SER A 408 18.40 -1.81 29.24
C SER A 408 17.54 -0.66 28.69
N PHE A 409 17.64 -0.40 27.39
CA PHE A 409 16.92 0.69 26.74
C PHE A 409 15.39 0.58 26.87
N MET A 410 14.87 -0.64 26.74
CA MET A 410 13.45 -0.95 26.77
C MET A 410 12.95 -1.34 28.16
N SER A 411 13.83 -1.44 29.16
CA SER A 411 13.41 -1.65 30.54
C SER A 411 12.87 -0.35 31.10
N THR A 412 11.55 -0.29 31.24
CA THR A 412 10.90 0.69 32.12
C THR A 412 10.94 0.13 33.54
N ILE A 413 11.74 0.71 34.45
CA ILE A 413 11.57 0.47 35.89
C ILE A 413 11.75 1.79 36.66
N PRO A 414 10.92 2.09 37.68
CA PRO A 414 10.01 1.16 38.37
C PRO A 414 8.52 1.46 38.24
N ALA A 415 7.74 0.38 38.34
CA ALA A 415 6.35 0.38 38.74
C ALA A 415 6.12 1.29 39.97
N PRO A 416 4.91 1.85 40.17
CA PRO A 416 4.62 2.64 41.35
C PRO A 416 4.93 1.80 42.59
N ALA A 417 5.60 2.42 43.58
CA ALA A 417 5.83 1.79 44.88
C ALA A 417 4.52 1.18 45.38
N PRO A 418 4.51 -0.05 45.93
CA PRO A 418 3.31 -0.60 46.53
C PRO A 418 2.81 0.42 47.55
N LYS A 419 1.55 0.85 47.43
CA LYS A 419 0.91 1.70 48.44
C LYS A 419 1.11 0.99 49.77
N GLY A 420 1.94 1.57 50.63
CA GLY A 420 2.12 1.07 51.98
C GLY A 420 0.75 0.93 52.61
N VAL A 421 0.45 -0.26 53.12
CA VAL A 421 -0.76 -0.50 53.89
C VAL A 421 -0.72 0.48 55.08
N PRO A 422 -1.75 1.30 55.30
CA PRO A 422 -1.82 2.12 56.51
C PRO A 422 -1.86 1.19 57.73
N GLY A 423 -0.82 1.21 58.56
CA GLY A 423 -0.88 0.60 59.90
C GLY A 423 0.18 -0.43 60.29
N ALA A 424 1.40 -0.40 59.76
CA ALA A 424 2.51 -1.15 60.38
C ALA A 424 3.20 -0.29 61.47
N PRO A 425 3.29 -0.74 62.73
CA PRO A 425 3.82 0.05 63.84
C PRO A 425 5.35 0.16 63.78
N ALA A 426 5.87 1.30 64.23
CA ALA A 426 7.30 1.54 64.35
C ALA A 426 7.93 0.58 65.37
N VAL A 427 8.86 -0.26 64.92
CA VAL A 427 9.74 -1.02 65.81
C VAL A 427 10.81 -0.05 66.34
N LYS A 428 10.76 0.23 67.65
CA LYS A 428 11.87 0.83 68.37
C LYS A 428 12.96 -0.22 68.57
N GLN A 429 14.17 0.05 68.09
CA GLN A 429 15.38 0.20 68.91
C GLN A 429 16.53 0.70 68.04
#